data_AF-A0A6N4V3E6-F1
#
_entry.id   AF-A0A6N4V3E6-F1
#
_cell.length_a   1.000
_cell.length_b   1.000
_cell.length_c   1.000
_cell.angle_alpha   90.00
_cell.angle_beta   90.00
_cell.angle_gamma   90.00
#
_symmetry.space_group_name_H-M   'P 1'
#
loop_
_entity.id
_entity.type
_entity.pdbx_description
1 polymer ?
#
loop_
_entity_poly.entity_id
_entity_poly.type
_entity_poly.pdbx_seq_one_letter_code
_entity_poly.pdbx_strand_id
1 'polypeptide(L)'
;MGFGLSFRVAPGVRIRASSRGVRASLGPRAARIHLGGGRTAISSGAGPLTVFTTVGGAAARPRGGGQSRASLDALQRRSAAAAAREDEIRAVMAIEHSLLTAHHEEFEVATRPVLPQPAPPDVDALIEERKQQALQGVSFFDRDARRNATQWAQDTGRRDAEQQWQQSLALHAEQQQALAEHWNRLIAHDADVVHDVLEDAFEDNQSPAACLDVGKDLSSAAGIRFATVLVLFGPVDQIPERQPALTAAGQPTLRKRTKTERNDFYVKALGATVLATVKEGFAVTPSVNEFRLVVLRKDPQASSPETYVEWIYAARFPRQWTMSLPWQTLDTGEVLLQAPEAQLRRHGAAGNVVGLPLDDEPGMADIVNQVRAAL
;
A
#
# COMPACT_ATOMS: atom_id res chain seq x y z
N MET A 1 -10.89 25.30 12.20
CA MET A 1 -11.30 24.38 13.27
C MET A 1 -12.42 23.50 12.75
N GLY A 2 -12.08 22.36 12.15
CA GLY A 2 -13.03 21.34 11.74
C GLY A 2 -12.45 19.99 12.14
N PHE A 3 -12.91 19.48 13.28
CA PHE A 3 -12.54 18.14 13.76
C PHE A 3 -13.16 17.10 12.81
N GLY A 4 -12.33 16.24 12.22
CA GLY A 4 -12.75 15.05 11.51
C GLY A 4 -12.52 13.83 12.40
N LEU A 5 -13.58 13.10 12.74
CA LEU A 5 -13.50 11.83 13.46
C LEU A 5 -13.46 10.68 12.45
N SER A 6 -12.40 9.88 12.50
CA SER A 6 -12.28 8.62 11.75
C SER A 6 -12.30 7.45 12.73
N PHE A 7 -13.25 6.52 12.57
CA PHE A 7 -13.22 5.27 13.32
C PHE A 7 -13.55 4.09 12.41
N ARG A 8 -12.91 2.95 12.69
CA ARG A 8 -13.01 1.70 11.94
C ARG A 8 -14.27 0.96 12.42
N VAL A 9 -15.17 0.62 11.50
CA VAL A 9 -16.45 -0.06 11.85
C VAL A 9 -16.35 -1.57 11.64
N ALA A 10 -15.54 -2.02 10.68
CA ALA A 10 -15.23 -3.44 10.42
C ALA A 10 -13.91 -3.57 9.62
N PRO A 11 -13.33 -4.78 9.47
CA PRO A 11 -12.19 -5.00 8.58
C PRO A 11 -12.53 -4.54 7.15
N GLY A 12 -11.75 -3.58 6.64
CA GLY A 12 -11.94 -3.02 5.30
C GLY A 12 -13.07 -1.99 5.17
N VAL A 13 -13.66 -1.48 6.26
CA VAL A 13 -14.73 -0.45 6.23
C VAL A 13 -14.38 0.75 7.10
N ARG A 14 -14.30 1.95 6.49
CA ARG A 14 -14.11 3.22 7.21
C ARG A 14 -15.26 4.18 6.87
N ILE A 15 -15.80 4.83 7.90
CA ILE A 15 -16.76 5.94 7.77
C ILE A 15 -16.03 7.21 8.18
N ARG A 16 -15.96 8.19 7.28
CA ARG A 16 -15.39 9.52 7.57
C ARG A 16 -16.53 10.53 7.60
N ALA A 17 -16.74 11.15 8.75
CA ALA A 17 -17.70 12.25 8.92
C ALA A 17 -16.93 13.57 8.99
N SER A 18 -17.23 14.47 8.06
CA SER A 18 -16.71 15.85 8.06
C SER A 18 -17.86 16.84 7.90
N SER A 19 -17.60 18.13 8.12
CA SER A 19 -18.56 19.22 7.90
C SER A 19 -19.05 19.34 6.43
N ARG A 20 -18.47 18.57 5.50
CA ARG A 20 -18.81 18.53 4.07
C ARG A 20 -19.52 17.23 3.63
N GLY A 21 -19.93 16.37 4.58
CA GLY A 21 -20.68 15.16 4.33
C GLY A 21 -19.97 13.87 4.74
N VAL A 22 -20.74 12.76 4.70
CA VAL A 22 -20.30 11.41 5.09
C VAL A 22 -19.84 10.65 3.85
N ARG A 23 -18.62 10.08 3.89
CA ARG A 23 -18.11 9.15 2.86
C ARG A 23 -17.82 7.78 3.49
N ALA A 24 -18.16 6.71 2.79
CA ALA A 24 -17.85 5.33 3.17
C ALA A 24 -16.93 4.70 2.11
N SER A 25 -15.80 4.13 2.54
CA SER A 25 -14.89 3.35 1.69
C SER A 25 -14.87 1.88 2.13
N LEU A 26 -14.87 0.96 1.16
CA LEU A 26 -14.88 -0.49 1.37
C LEU A 26 -13.83 -1.18 0.48
N GLY A 27 -12.83 -1.85 1.08
CA GLY A 27 -12.00 -2.89 0.43
C GLY A 27 -10.50 -2.55 0.16
N PRO A 28 -9.57 -3.53 0.29
CA PRO A 28 -8.15 -3.38 -0.02
C PRO A 28 -7.84 -3.62 -1.51
N ARG A 29 -6.80 -2.95 -2.02
CA ARG A 29 -6.34 -2.84 -3.41
C ARG A 29 -6.71 -4.02 -4.36
N ALA A 30 -7.73 -3.79 -5.20
CA ALA A 30 -7.90 -4.17 -6.62
C ALA A 30 -9.39 -4.36 -7.01
N ALA A 31 -10.21 -3.30 -6.94
CA ALA A 31 -11.42 -3.08 -7.76
C ALA A 31 -12.22 -1.87 -7.22
N ARG A 32 -12.48 -0.86 -8.05
CA ARG A 32 -13.52 0.15 -7.77
C ARG A 32 -14.73 -0.12 -8.66
N ILE A 33 -15.91 -0.30 -8.08
CA ILE A 33 -17.21 -0.12 -8.76
C ILE A 33 -18.21 0.44 -7.75
N HIS A 34 -19.07 1.37 -8.17
CA HIS A 34 -20.23 1.82 -7.40
C HIS A 34 -21.56 1.45 -8.09
N LEU A 35 -22.52 1.11 -7.21
CA LEU A 35 -24.01 1.15 -7.30
C LEU A 35 -24.79 -0.03 -7.92
N GLY A 36 -25.63 -0.66 -7.08
CA GLY A 36 -26.99 -1.09 -7.46
C GLY A 36 -27.40 -2.56 -7.24
N GLY A 37 -28.05 -2.87 -6.10
CA GLY A 37 -29.20 -3.81 -5.96
C GLY A 37 -29.02 -5.33 -6.11
N GLY A 38 -28.87 -6.07 -4.99
CA GLY A 38 -29.21 -7.52 -4.93
C GLY A 38 -28.45 -8.35 -3.89
N ARG A 39 -29.05 -9.45 -3.41
CA ARG A 39 -28.79 -10.19 -2.16
C ARG A 39 -27.48 -11.02 -2.09
N THR A 40 -27.10 -11.24 -0.82
CA THR A 40 -25.93 -11.88 -0.17
C THR A 40 -25.59 -13.33 -0.57
N ALA A 41 -24.29 -13.64 -0.65
CA ALA A 41 -23.74 -14.97 -0.37
C ALA A 41 -22.28 -14.87 0.15
N ILE A 42 -21.93 -15.74 1.10
CA ILE A 42 -20.62 -15.82 1.76
C ILE A 42 -19.73 -16.76 0.94
N SER A 43 -18.50 -16.34 0.60
CA SER A 43 -17.45 -17.26 0.14
C SER A 43 -16.15 -17.05 0.89
N SER A 44 -15.85 -18.00 1.76
CA SER A 44 -14.49 -18.34 2.21
C SER A 44 -13.78 -19.07 1.07
N GLY A 45 -12.62 -18.57 0.63
CA GLY A 45 -11.82 -19.28 -0.37
C GLY A 45 -10.54 -18.55 -0.74
N ALA A 46 -9.46 -18.81 -0.01
CA ALA A 46 -8.10 -18.49 -0.40
C ALA A 46 -7.59 -19.56 -1.38
N GLY A 47 -7.06 -19.13 -2.54
CA GLY A 47 -6.13 -19.89 -3.39
C GLY A 47 -6.71 -20.97 -4.33
N PRO A 48 -6.04 -21.26 -5.47
CA PRO A 48 -6.51 -22.19 -6.51
C PRO A 48 -6.06 -23.65 -6.36
N LEU A 49 -5.68 -24.12 -5.16
CA LEU A 49 -5.33 -25.55 -4.96
C LEU A 49 -5.92 -26.06 -3.64
N THR A 50 -6.98 -26.85 -3.75
CA THR A 50 -7.52 -27.70 -2.69
C THR A 50 -6.81 -29.06 -2.72
N VAL A 51 -6.12 -29.39 -1.62
CA VAL A 51 -5.64 -30.77 -1.38
C VAL A 51 -6.59 -31.41 -0.39
N PHE A 52 -7.35 -32.40 -0.85
CA PHE A 52 -8.12 -33.31 -0.01
C PHE A 52 -7.26 -34.55 0.28
N THR A 53 -7.33 -35.08 1.50
CA THR A 53 -6.80 -36.41 1.82
C THR A 53 -7.95 -37.29 2.27
N THR A 54 -8.20 -38.36 1.52
CA THR A 54 -9.18 -39.40 1.86
C THR A 54 -8.58 -40.41 2.84
N VAL A 55 -9.36 -40.76 3.85
CA VAL A 55 -9.15 -41.89 4.77
C VAL A 55 -9.55 -43.20 4.08
N GLY A 56 -8.72 -44.24 4.22
CA GLY A 56 -9.17 -45.63 4.23
C GLY A 56 -8.82 -46.49 3.01
N GLY A 57 -7.89 -47.43 3.20
CA GLY A 57 -7.64 -48.55 2.29
C GLY A 57 -6.84 -49.63 3.00
N ALA A 58 -7.54 -50.67 3.47
CA ALA A 58 -6.94 -51.84 4.12
C ALA A 58 -6.58 -52.91 3.09
N ALA A 59 -5.34 -53.41 3.10
CA ALA A 59 -5.03 -54.82 2.81
C ALA A 59 -3.56 -55.20 3.12
N ALA A 60 -3.43 -56.41 3.65
CA ALA A 60 -2.31 -57.35 3.58
C ALA A 60 -1.02 -57.05 4.38
N ARG A 61 -0.86 -57.81 5.48
CA ARG A 61 0.43 -58.11 6.14
C ARG A 61 1.26 -59.07 5.27
N PRO A 62 2.55 -58.77 5.02
CA PRO A 62 3.58 -59.79 4.95
C PRO A 62 4.39 -59.79 6.24
N ARG A 63 4.58 -60.99 6.81
CA ARG A 63 5.60 -61.27 7.82
C ARG A 63 6.96 -61.36 7.11
N GLY A 64 7.93 -60.56 7.52
CA GLY A 64 9.33 -60.71 7.13
C GLY A 64 10.14 -59.42 7.18
N GLY A 65 11.25 -59.41 7.93
CA GLY A 65 12.35 -58.43 7.79
C GLY A 65 12.41 -57.28 8.80
N GLY A 66 12.75 -57.58 10.06
CA GLY A 66 12.89 -56.60 11.15
C GLY A 66 14.14 -55.69 11.12
N GLN A 67 14.73 -55.40 9.96
CA GLN A 67 15.91 -54.51 9.85
C GLN A 67 15.78 -53.36 8.84
N SER A 68 14.80 -53.38 7.92
CA SER A 68 14.67 -52.35 6.85
C SER A 68 13.68 -51.20 7.14
N ARG A 69 12.79 -51.35 8.13
CA ARG A 69 11.84 -50.29 8.50
C ARG A 69 12.49 -49.18 9.32
N ALA A 70 13.40 -49.54 10.22
CA ALA A 70 14.20 -48.58 10.98
C ALA A 70 15.09 -47.69 10.07
N SER A 71 15.57 -48.23 8.94
CA SER A 71 16.35 -47.47 7.97
C SER A 71 15.51 -46.54 7.10
N LEU A 72 14.27 -46.90 6.76
CA LEU A 72 13.35 -46.02 6.03
C LEU A 72 12.86 -44.87 6.91
N ASP A 73 12.47 -45.14 8.15
CA ASP A 73 12.04 -44.10 9.09
C ASP A 73 13.20 -43.12 9.41
N ALA A 74 14.42 -43.63 9.53
CA ALA A 74 15.61 -42.80 9.74
C ALA A 74 15.92 -41.94 8.50
N LEU A 75 15.75 -42.48 7.29
CA LEU A 75 15.95 -41.75 6.04
C LEU A 75 14.88 -40.68 5.84
N GLN A 76 13.61 -40.99 6.14
CA GLN A 76 12.49 -40.04 6.14
C GLN A 76 12.70 -38.90 7.14
N ARG A 77 13.17 -39.20 8.36
CA ARG A 77 13.51 -38.16 9.35
C ARG A 77 14.65 -37.27 8.87
N ARG A 78 15.67 -37.84 8.20
CA ARG A 78 16.77 -37.06 7.63
C ARG A 78 16.31 -36.18 6.46
N SER A 79 15.44 -36.68 5.57
CA SER A 79 14.90 -35.87 4.48
C SER A 79 13.97 -34.77 4.99
N ALA A 80 13.14 -35.05 6.00
CA ALA A 80 12.29 -34.05 6.63
C ALA A 80 13.10 -32.96 7.35
N ALA A 81 14.16 -33.35 8.08
CA ALA A 81 15.05 -32.39 8.72
C ALA A 81 15.84 -31.53 7.71
N ALA A 82 16.24 -32.11 6.57
CA ALA A 82 16.89 -31.39 5.49
C ALA A 82 15.93 -30.37 4.84
N ALA A 83 14.72 -30.79 4.50
CA ALA A 83 13.69 -29.90 3.94
C ALA A 83 13.35 -28.76 4.91
N ALA A 84 13.16 -29.06 6.20
CA ALA A 84 12.90 -28.04 7.22
C ALA A 84 14.04 -27.01 7.33
N ARG A 85 15.29 -27.45 7.19
CA ARG A 85 16.46 -26.55 7.20
C ARG A 85 16.52 -25.68 5.94
N GLU A 86 16.21 -26.23 4.78
CA GLU A 86 16.12 -25.47 3.54
C GLU A 86 15.01 -24.40 3.61
N ASP A 87 13.86 -24.75 4.18
CA ASP A 87 12.76 -23.83 4.39
C ASP A 87 13.12 -22.72 5.40
N GLU A 88 13.84 -23.05 6.48
CA GLU A 88 14.38 -22.05 7.43
C GLU A 88 15.32 -21.06 6.72
N ILE A 89 16.25 -21.56 5.90
CA ILE A 89 17.17 -20.72 5.12
C ILE A 89 16.39 -19.83 4.14
N ARG A 90 15.41 -20.39 3.44
CA ARG A 90 14.56 -19.64 2.49
C ARG A 90 13.76 -18.55 3.20
N ALA A 91 13.21 -18.83 4.37
CA ALA A 91 12.47 -17.86 5.16
C ALA A 91 13.37 -16.69 5.61
N VAL A 92 14.58 -16.97 6.10
CA VAL A 92 15.55 -15.93 6.47
C VAL A 92 15.94 -15.09 5.26
N MET A 93 16.23 -15.72 4.11
CA MET A 93 16.53 -15.00 2.87
C MET A 93 15.38 -14.09 2.43
N ALA A 94 14.14 -14.55 2.54
CA ALA A 94 12.97 -13.76 2.17
C ALA A 94 12.81 -12.51 3.04
N ILE A 95 13.01 -12.65 4.36
CA ILE A 95 12.99 -11.51 5.30
C ILE A 95 14.12 -10.53 4.99
N GLU A 96 15.33 -11.03 4.75
CA GLU A 96 16.47 -10.17 4.42
C GLU A 96 16.25 -9.40 3.13
N HIS A 97 15.71 -10.08 2.11
CA HIS A 97 15.37 -9.46 0.85
C HIS A 97 14.31 -8.37 1.05
N SER A 98 13.18 -8.67 1.71
CA SER A 98 12.10 -7.69 1.90
C SER A 98 12.57 -6.44 2.65
N LEU A 99 13.45 -6.59 3.65
CA LEU A 99 13.98 -5.47 4.42
C LEU A 99 14.99 -4.62 3.64
N LEU A 100 15.80 -5.22 2.76
CA LEU A 100 16.85 -4.49 2.04
C LEU A 100 16.38 -3.93 0.70
N THR A 101 15.36 -4.51 0.07
CA THR A 101 14.94 -4.13 -1.28
C THR A 101 13.67 -3.28 -1.33
N ALA A 102 13.16 -2.79 -0.20
CA ALA A 102 11.98 -1.92 -0.17
C ALA A 102 12.13 -0.72 -1.14
N HIS A 103 13.31 -0.09 -1.18
CA HIS A 103 13.61 1.03 -2.06
C HIS A 103 13.67 0.70 -3.57
N HIS A 104 13.66 -0.58 -3.95
CA HIS A 104 13.56 -1.00 -5.36
C HIS A 104 12.12 -1.02 -5.86
N GLU A 105 11.13 -0.84 -4.98
CA GLU A 105 9.74 -0.70 -5.40
C GLU A 105 9.60 0.48 -6.38
N GLU A 106 8.86 0.24 -7.47
CA GLU A 106 8.58 1.26 -8.48
C GLU A 106 7.19 1.83 -8.25
N PHE A 107 7.12 3.16 -8.21
CA PHE A 107 5.90 3.89 -7.95
C PHE A 107 5.46 4.61 -9.22
N GLU A 108 4.18 4.48 -9.56
CA GLU A 108 3.63 5.19 -10.71
C GLU A 108 3.67 6.70 -10.46
N VAL A 109 4.36 7.42 -11.33
CA VAL A 109 4.42 8.88 -11.26
C VAL A 109 3.04 9.44 -11.55
N ALA A 110 2.53 10.27 -10.64
CA ALA A 110 1.24 10.90 -10.79
C ALA A 110 1.21 11.76 -12.06
N THR A 111 0.17 11.55 -12.86
CA THR A 111 -0.09 12.31 -14.08
C THR A 111 -1.51 12.87 -14.02
N ARG A 112 -1.78 13.86 -14.87
CA ARG A 112 -3.10 14.48 -14.92
C ARG A 112 -4.15 13.42 -15.29
N PRO A 113 -5.17 13.18 -14.44
CA PRO A 113 -6.17 12.16 -14.70
C PRO A 113 -7.04 12.50 -15.91
N VAL A 114 -7.26 11.51 -16.77
CA VAL A 114 -8.16 11.57 -17.93
C VAL A 114 -9.15 10.42 -17.82
N LEU A 115 -10.43 10.74 -17.78
CA LEU A 115 -11.51 9.75 -17.76
C LEU A 115 -11.66 9.13 -19.14
N PRO A 116 -11.89 7.80 -19.22
CA PRO A 116 -12.27 7.17 -20.47
C PRO A 116 -13.57 7.78 -20.99
N GLN A 117 -13.72 7.86 -22.31
CA GLN A 117 -14.97 8.35 -22.91
C GLN A 117 -16.14 7.42 -22.53
N PRO A 118 -17.35 7.98 -22.33
CA PRO A 118 -18.51 7.15 -22.04
C PRO A 118 -18.84 6.23 -23.21
N ALA A 119 -19.40 5.06 -22.91
CA ALA A 119 -19.88 4.14 -23.93
C ALA A 119 -21.16 4.70 -24.59
N PRO A 120 -21.29 4.64 -25.93
CA PRO A 120 -22.50 5.08 -26.60
C PRO A 120 -23.71 4.23 -26.17
N PRO A 121 -24.92 4.82 -26.08
CA PRO A 121 -26.12 4.09 -25.73
C PRO A 121 -26.49 3.08 -26.81
N ASP A 122 -27.09 1.96 -26.39
CA ASP A 122 -27.65 0.97 -27.30
C ASP A 122 -28.98 1.47 -27.87
N VAL A 123 -28.89 2.07 -29.07
CA VAL A 123 -30.05 2.68 -29.75
C VAL A 123 -31.12 1.62 -30.07
N ASP A 124 -30.72 0.42 -30.45
CA ASP A 124 -31.65 -0.64 -30.86
C ASP A 124 -32.42 -1.17 -29.64
N ALA A 125 -31.74 -1.33 -28.50
CA ALA A 125 -32.39 -1.71 -27.25
C ALA A 125 -33.46 -0.68 -26.83
N LEU A 126 -33.16 0.62 -26.94
CA LEU A 126 -34.11 1.69 -26.61
C LEU A 126 -35.30 1.74 -27.57
N ILE A 127 -35.07 1.52 -28.88
CA ILE A 127 -36.14 1.41 -29.87
C ILE A 127 -37.05 0.22 -29.55
N GLU A 128 -36.48 -0.95 -29.25
CA GLU A 128 -37.28 -2.14 -28.91
C GLU A 128 -38.05 -1.96 -27.60
N GLU A 129 -37.49 -1.30 -26.59
CA GLU A 129 -38.22 -0.94 -25.36
C GLU A 129 -39.44 -0.06 -25.67
N ARG A 130 -39.25 1.01 -26.46
CA ARG A 130 -40.35 1.91 -26.85
C ARG A 130 -41.37 1.22 -27.73
N LYS A 131 -40.96 0.29 -28.57
CA LYS A 131 -41.84 -0.51 -29.42
C LYS A 131 -42.69 -1.48 -28.61
N GLN A 132 -42.11 -2.13 -27.59
CA GLN A 132 -42.88 -2.96 -26.66
C GLN A 132 -43.95 -2.11 -25.95
N GLN A 133 -43.59 -0.92 -25.46
CA GLN A 133 -44.53 -0.01 -24.81
C GLN A 133 -45.64 0.47 -25.76
N ALA A 134 -45.29 0.89 -26.98
CA ALA A 134 -46.24 1.43 -27.96
C ALA A 134 -47.22 0.37 -28.51
N LEU A 135 -46.82 -0.91 -28.53
CA LEU A 135 -47.67 -2.01 -28.98
C LEU A 135 -48.56 -2.59 -27.88
N GLN A 136 -48.40 -2.17 -26.62
CA GLN A 136 -49.29 -2.60 -25.54
C GLN A 136 -50.73 -2.15 -25.81
N GLY A 137 -51.66 -3.12 -25.82
CA GLY A 137 -53.08 -2.85 -26.10
C GLY A 137 -53.42 -2.63 -27.58
N VAL A 138 -52.44 -2.67 -28.49
CA VAL A 138 -52.69 -2.57 -29.94
C VAL A 138 -52.98 -3.94 -30.52
N SER A 139 -54.16 -4.09 -31.14
CA SER A 139 -54.56 -5.35 -31.79
C SER A 139 -53.57 -5.76 -32.89
N PHE A 140 -53.38 -7.06 -33.04
CA PHE A 140 -52.57 -7.60 -34.14
C PHE A 140 -53.15 -7.28 -35.53
N PHE A 141 -54.47 -7.14 -35.63
CA PHE A 141 -55.17 -6.90 -36.91
C PHE A 141 -55.20 -5.43 -37.31
N ASP A 142 -54.91 -4.51 -36.39
CA ASP A 142 -54.87 -3.06 -36.67
C ASP A 142 -53.51 -2.65 -37.24
N ARG A 143 -53.33 -2.89 -38.55
CA ARG A 143 -52.05 -2.69 -39.24
C ARG A 143 -51.58 -1.24 -39.22
N ASP A 144 -52.48 -0.28 -39.34
CA ASP A 144 -52.14 1.13 -39.36
C ASP A 144 -51.70 1.60 -37.97
N ALA A 145 -52.42 1.20 -36.90
CA ALA A 145 -52.00 1.49 -35.54
C ALA A 145 -50.63 0.89 -35.21
N ARG A 146 -50.35 -0.35 -35.64
CA ARG A 146 -49.05 -1.00 -35.44
C ARG A 146 -47.92 -0.32 -36.19
N ARG A 147 -48.15 0.12 -37.43
CA ARG A 147 -47.17 0.87 -38.21
C ARG A 147 -46.86 2.20 -37.54
N ASN A 148 -47.90 2.94 -37.12
CA ASN A 148 -47.74 4.21 -36.39
C ASN A 148 -46.99 4.02 -35.07
N ALA A 149 -47.31 2.98 -34.30
CA ALA A 149 -46.63 2.63 -33.05
C ALA A 149 -45.14 2.30 -33.28
N THR A 150 -44.82 1.56 -34.35
CA THR A 150 -43.43 1.23 -34.70
C THR A 150 -42.64 2.47 -35.11
N GLN A 151 -43.23 3.35 -35.93
CA GLN A 151 -42.59 4.60 -36.34
C GLN A 151 -42.35 5.52 -35.13
N TRP A 152 -43.36 5.67 -34.27
CA TRP A 152 -43.23 6.42 -33.02
C TRP A 152 -42.12 5.86 -32.12
N ALA A 153 -42.00 4.54 -32.03
CA ALA A 153 -40.96 3.89 -31.23
C ALA A 153 -39.55 4.12 -31.79
N GLN A 154 -39.39 4.12 -33.12
CA GLN A 154 -38.12 4.48 -33.76
C GLN A 154 -37.73 5.94 -33.46
N ASP A 155 -38.67 6.87 -33.67
CA ASP A 155 -38.40 8.30 -33.46
C ASP A 155 -38.17 8.64 -31.98
N THR A 156 -38.88 7.97 -31.07
CA THR A 156 -38.74 8.18 -29.62
C THR A 156 -37.50 7.48 -29.09
N GLY A 157 -37.25 6.22 -29.45
CA GLY A 157 -36.05 5.50 -29.02
C GLY A 157 -34.76 6.18 -29.46
N ARG A 158 -34.72 6.75 -30.68
CA ARG A 158 -33.58 7.57 -31.14
C ARG A 158 -33.42 8.87 -30.34
N ARG A 159 -34.51 9.54 -30.00
CA ARG A 159 -34.47 10.74 -29.16
C ARG A 159 -34.00 10.42 -27.73
N ASP A 160 -34.45 9.30 -27.18
CA ASP A 160 -34.03 8.85 -25.85
C ASP A 160 -32.54 8.49 -25.84
N ALA A 161 -32.05 7.82 -26.90
CA ALA A 161 -30.63 7.53 -27.06
C ALA A 161 -29.80 8.82 -27.13
N GLU A 162 -30.22 9.80 -27.92
CA GLU A 162 -29.54 11.09 -28.00
C GLU A 162 -29.54 11.80 -26.64
N GLN A 163 -30.68 11.82 -25.93
CA GLN A 163 -30.77 12.42 -24.60
C GLN A 163 -29.86 11.71 -23.59
N GLN A 164 -29.85 10.38 -23.56
CA GLN A 164 -28.97 9.60 -22.69
C GLN A 164 -27.50 9.86 -23.02
N TRP A 165 -27.16 9.98 -24.30
CA TRP A 165 -25.81 10.29 -24.75
C TRP A 165 -25.37 11.68 -24.29
N GLN A 166 -26.20 12.71 -24.51
CA GLN A 166 -25.92 14.07 -24.06
C GLN A 166 -25.77 14.17 -22.55
N GLN A 167 -26.61 13.46 -21.77
CA GLN A 167 -26.48 13.39 -20.32
C GLN A 167 -25.17 12.70 -19.89
N SER A 168 -24.78 11.62 -20.56
CA SER A 168 -23.53 10.92 -20.28
C SER A 168 -22.30 11.77 -20.58
N LEU A 169 -22.32 12.50 -21.70
CA LEU A 169 -21.27 13.45 -22.06
C LEU A 169 -21.18 14.62 -21.07
N ALA A 170 -22.32 15.17 -20.64
CA ALA A 170 -22.36 16.25 -19.66
C ALA A 170 -21.79 15.80 -18.30
N LEU A 171 -22.19 14.62 -17.82
CA LEU A 171 -21.67 14.04 -16.58
C LEU A 171 -20.17 13.73 -16.68
N HIS A 172 -19.71 13.17 -17.81
CA HIS A 172 -18.29 12.93 -18.06
C HIS A 172 -17.49 14.23 -18.01
N ALA A 173 -17.98 15.29 -18.67
CA ALA A 173 -17.33 16.60 -18.68
C ALA A 173 -17.23 17.21 -17.28
N GLU A 174 -18.30 17.14 -16.48
CA GLU A 174 -18.32 17.60 -15.09
C GLU A 174 -17.28 16.84 -14.24
N GLN A 175 -17.26 15.51 -14.34
CA GLN A 175 -16.30 14.68 -13.60
C GLN A 175 -14.85 14.95 -14.04
N GLN A 176 -14.62 15.11 -15.35
CA GLN A 176 -13.30 15.43 -15.89
C GLN A 176 -12.82 16.81 -15.42
N GLN A 177 -13.73 17.78 -15.29
CA GLN A 177 -13.42 19.10 -14.75
C GLN A 177 -13.05 19.02 -13.26
N ALA A 178 -13.83 18.31 -12.45
CA ALA A 178 -13.52 18.14 -11.02
C ALA A 178 -12.14 17.50 -10.79
N LEU A 179 -11.78 16.49 -11.59
CA LEU A 179 -10.46 15.86 -11.56
C LEU A 179 -9.35 16.83 -12.00
N ALA A 180 -9.61 17.67 -13.01
CA ALA A 180 -8.65 18.69 -13.43
C ALA A 180 -8.43 19.77 -12.36
N GLU A 181 -9.48 20.20 -11.66
CA GLU A 181 -9.38 21.16 -10.55
C GLU A 181 -8.57 20.58 -9.40
N HIS A 182 -8.81 19.33 -9.03
CA HIS A 182 -8.02 18.63 -8.02
C HIS A 182 -6.53 18.54 -8.42
N TRP A 183 -6.24 18.15 -9.67
CA TRP A 183 -4.87 18.11 -10.20
C TRP A 183 -4.18 19.47 -10.15
N ASN A 184 -4.89 20.55 -10.53
CA ASN A 184 -4.34 21.89 -10.48
C ASN A 184 -3.97 22.31 -9.05
N ARG A 185 -4.80 21.96 -8.06
CA ARG A 185 -4.51 22.20 -6.64
C ARG A 185 -3.29 21.42 -6.16
N LEU A 186 -3.17 20.14 -6.56
CA LEU A 186 -2.00 19.32 -6.26
C LEU A 186 -0.71 19.96 -6.78
N ILE A 187 -0.69 20.39 -8.05
CA ILE A 187 0.47 21.06 -8.68
C ILE A 187 0.74 22.45 -8.08
N ALA A 188 -0.31 23.16 -7.66
CA ALA A 188 -0.20 24.44 -6.97
C ALA A 188 0.34 24.33 -5.52
N HIS A 189 0.55 23.10 -5.03
CA HIS A 189 0.96 22.81 -3.65
C HIS A 189 -0.06 23.36 -2.64
N ASP A 190 -1.32 23.05 -2.89
CA ASP A 190 -2.40 23.19 -1.92
C ASP A 190 -2.16 22.16 -0.78
N ALA A 191 -1.98 22.66 0.45
CA ALA A 191 -1.53 21.84 1.57
C ALA A 191 -2.50 20.69 1.88
N ASP A 192 -3.81 20.95 1.87
CA ASP A 192 -4.84 19.95 2.15
C ASP A 192 -4.81 18.83 1.09
N VAL A 193 -4.71 19.20 -0.19
CA VAL A 193 -4.69 18.21 -1.28
C VAL A 193 -3.41 17.37 -1.26
N VAL A 194 -2.25 17.99 -1.02
CA VAL A 194 -0.97 17.27 -0.91
C VAL A 194 -0.99 16.31 0.28
N HIS A 195 -1.49 16.78 1.42
CA HIS A 195 -1.61 15.96 2.63
C HIS A 195 -2.51 14.74 2.40
N ASP A 196 -3.70 14.93 1.84
CA ASP A 196 -4.63 13.83 1.55
C ASP A 196 -4.02 12.81 0.56
N VAL A 197 -3.29 13.27 -0.47
CA VAL A 197 -2.63 12.38 -1.44
C VAL A 197 -1.50 11.58 -0.79
N LEU A 198 -0.74 12.15 0.13
CA LEU A 198 0.33 11.43 0.84
C LEU A 198 -0.24 10.41 1.83
N GLU A 199 -1.29 10.75 2.56
CA GLU A 199 -1.99 9.80 3.45
C GLU A 199 -2.52 8.59 2.68
N ASP A 200 -3.14 8.82 1.52
CA ASP A 200 -3.66 7.75 0.66
C ASP A 200 -2.52 6.88 0.10
N ALA A 201 -1.38 7.47 -0.25
CA ALA A 201 -0.22 6.72 -0.76
C ALA A 201 0.40 5.83 0.33
N PHE A 202 0.58 6.37 1.53
CA PHE A 202 1.26 5.66 2.61
C PHE A 202 0.42 4.59 3.31
N GLU A 203 -0.88 4.45 2.98
CA GLU A 203 -1.80 3.54 3.68
C GLU A 203 -1.36 2.07 3.63
N ASP A 204 -0.69 1.64 2.56
CA ASP A 204 -0.27 0.25 2.37
C ASP A 204 1.23 -0.01 2.51
N ASN A 205 1.97 0.98 3.03
CA ASN A 205 3.38 0.81 3.31
C ASN A 205 3.63 -0.29 4.36
N GLN A 206 4.67 -1.10 4.12
CA GLN A 206 5.07 -2.18 5.05
C GLN A 206 5.40 -1.63 6.44
N SER A 207 6.06 -0.46 6.48
CA SER A 207 6.28 0.32 7.69
C SER A 207 5.27 1.47 7.71
N PRO A 208 4.44 1.61 8.76
CA PRO A 208 3.45 2.67 8.80
C PRO A 208 4.09 4.05 8.63
N ALA A 209 3.55 4.85 7.71
CA ALA A 209 3.98 6.22 7.50
C ALA A 209 2.78 7.17 7.49
N ALA A 210 3.00 8.42 7.88
CA ALA A 210 1.97 9.46 7.96
C ALA A 210 2.54 10.81 7.56
N CYS A 211 1.74 11.62 6.86
CA CYS A 211 2.03 13.01 6.61
C CYS A 211 1.73 13.81 7.89
N LEU A 212 2.71 14.54 8.41
CA LEU A 212 2.55 15.39 9.59
C LEU A 212 2.20 16.83 9.21
N ASP A 213 2.85 17.35 8.18
CA ASP A 213 2.74 18.75 7.78
C ASP A 213 3.05 18.93 6.29
N VAL A 214 2.45 19.93 5.68
CA VAL A 214 2.74 20.37 4.31
C VAL A 214 2.84 21.89 4.30
N GLY A 215 3.97 22.40 3.84
CA GLY A 215 4.26 23.82 3.98
C GLY A 215 5.16 24.41 2.93
N LYS A 216 5.33 25.72 3.02
CA LYS A 216 6.25 26.50 2.19
C LYS A 216 7.25 27.19 3.12
N ASP A 217 8.51 26.86 2.95
CA ASP A 217 9.62 27.56 3.60
C ASP A 217 10.09 28.68 2.68
N LEU A 218 9.81 29.92 3.08
CA LEU A 218 10.11 31.13 2.32
C LEU A 218 11.45 31.76 2.73
N SER A 219 12.27 31.07 3.52
CA SER A 219 13.60 31.56 3.92
C SER A 219 14.57 31.71 2.75
N SER A 220 14.33 31.00 1.64
CA SER A 220 15.09 31.14 0.39
C SER A 220 14.28 31.85 -0.69
N ALA A 221 14.97 32.56 -1.59
CA ALA A 221 14.33 33.28 -2.71
C ALA A 221 13.55 32.36 -3.68
N ALA A 222 13.91 31.07 -3.75
CA ALA A 222 13.20 30.08 -4.56
C ALA A 222 11.94 29.54 -3.86
N GLY A 223 11.87 29.62 -2.53
CA GLY A 223 10.87 28.94 -1.70
C GLY A 223 10.99 27.42 -1.78
N ILE A 224 10.90 26.73 -0.64
CA ILE A 224 10.88 25.26 -0.60
C ILE A 224 9.46 24.82 -0.25
N ARG A 225 8.83 24.07 -1.16
CA ARG A 225 7.57 23.37 -0.90
C ARG A 225 7.91 22.03 -0.26
N PHE A 226 7.57 21.84 1.01
CA PHE A 226 7.96 20.66 1.75
C PHE A 226 6.75 19.86 2.24
N ALA A 227 6.98 18.57 2.48
CA ALA A 227 6.09 17.74 3.27
C ALA A 227 6.91 17.05 4.36
N THR A 228 6.40 17.06 5.59
CA THR A 228 7.00 16.37 6.73
C THR A 228 6.32 15.02 6.91
N VAL A 229 7.11 13.95 6.95
CA VAL A 229 6.60 12.58 7.00
C VAL A 229 7.18 11.85 8.20
N LEU A 230 6.31 11.20 8.95
CA LEU A 230 6.64 10.29 10.03
C LEU A 230 6.68 8.86 9.49
N VAL A 231 7.69 8.08 9.88
CA VAL A 231 7.74 6.64 9.64
C VAL A 231 7.89 5.92 10.98
N LEU A 232 7.07 4.89 11.21
CA LEU A 232 7.25 3.96 12.32
C LEU A 232 8.06 2.76 11.84
N PHE A 233 9.17 2.49 12.51
CA PHE A 233 10.04 1.38 12.19
C PHE A 233 10.17 0.42 13.39
N GLY A 234 10.35 -0.87 13.11
CA GLY A 234 10.46 -1.88 14.16
C GLY A 234 11.80 -1.84 14.92
N PRO A 235 11.90 -2.62 16.01
CA PRO A 235 13.12 -2.70 16.79
C PRO A 235 14.19 -3.51 16.06
N VAL A 236 15.43 -3.46 16.55
CA VAL A 236 16.54 -4.27 15.99
C VAL A 236 16.23 -5.77 15.98
N ASP A 237 15.29 -6.20 16.82
CA ASP A 237 14.89 -7.60 16.91
C ASP A 237 14.12 -8.13 15.71
N GLN A 238 13.60 -7.25 14.84
CA GLN A 238 13.06 -7.65 13.55
C GLN A 238 14.16 -8.18 12.60
N ILE A 239 15.44 -7.88 12.86
CA ILE A 239 16.56 -8.37 12.07
C ILE A 239 16.91 -9.80 12.48
N PRO A 240 16.90 -10.78 11.55
CA PRO A 240 17.21 -12.17 11.88
C PRO A 240 18.58 -12.32 12.53
N GLU A 241 18.65 -13.05 13.65
CA GLU A 241 19.93 -13.32 14.34
C GLU A 241 20.91 -14.16 13.52
N ARG A 242 20.39 -14.90 12.54
CA ARG A 242 21.13 -15.79 11.65
C ARG A 242 21.06 -15.29 10.23
N GLN A 243 22.14 -15.48 9.48
CA GLN A 243 22.23 -15.11 8.08
C GLN A 243 22.57 -16.30 7.17
N PRO A 244 22.11 -16.28 5.92
CA PRO A 244 22.54 -17.22 4.89
C PRO A 244 24.05 -17.20 4.73
N ALA A 245 24.64 -18.38 4.66
CA ALA A 245 26.05 -18.60 4.43
C ALA A 245 26.25 -19.90 3.65
N LEU A 246 27.48 -20.15 3.22
CA LEU A 246 27.87 -21.43 2.62
C LEU A 246 28.83 -22.17 3.57
N THR A 247 28.67 -23.48 3.66
CA THR A 247 29.68 -24.36 4.27
C THR A 247 30.95 -24.39 3.42
N ALA A 248 32.05 -24.94 3.95
CA ALA A 248 33.28 -25.13 3.19
C ALA A 248 33.08 -25.99 1.91
N ALA A 249 32.05 -26.83 1.88
CA ALA A 249 31.67 -27.66 0.74
C ALA A 249 30.63 -26.97 -0.19
N GLY A 250 30.36 -25.67 -0.02
CA GLY A 250 29.43 -24.90 -0.86
C GLY A 250 27.93 -25.13 -0.56
N GLN A 251 27.59 -25.90 0.48
CA GLN A 251 26.19 -26.15 0.83
C GLN A 251 25.58 -24.97 1.61
N PRO A 252 24.34 -24.54 1.32
CA PRO A 252 23.63 -23.51 2.07
C PRO A 252 23.53 -23.84 3.57
N THR A 253 23.75 -22.83 4.40
CA THR A 253 23.63 -22.93 5.86
C THR A 253 23.23 -21.57 6.45
N LEU A 254 22.91 -21.56 7.74
CA LEU A 254 22.78 -20.35 8.53
C LEU A 254 23.97 -20.21 9.48
N ARG A 255 24.55 -19.01 9.56
CA ARG A 255 25.48 -18.66 10.64
C ARG A 255 24.91 -17.56 11.52
N LYS A 256 25.32 -17.54 12.78
CA LYS A 256 24.99 -16.44 13.69
C LYS A 256 25.64 -15.14 13.22
N ARG A 257 24.87 -14.06 13.23
CA ARG A 257 25.37 -12.69 13.02
C ARG A 257 26.12 -12.22 14.26
N THR A 258 27.16 -11.42 14.04
CA THR A 258 27.72 -10.61 15.13
C THR A 258 26.77 -9.46 15.46
N LYS A 259 26.95 -8.84 16.63
CA LYS A 259 26.14 -7.67 17.02
C LYS A 259 26.33 -6.49 16.05
N THR A 260 27.56 -6.27 15.58
CA THR A 260 27.88 -5.25 14.57
C THR A 260 27.17 -5.52 13.26
N GLU A 261 27.25 -6.75 12.73
CA GLU A 261 26.57 -7.14 11.48
C GLU A 261 25.05 -6.91 11.56
N ARG A 262 24.44 -7.25 12.69
CA ARG A 262 23.00 -7.04 12.90
C ARG A 262 22.63 -5.56 12.94
N ASN A 263 23.44 -4.74 13.60
CA ASN A 263 23.20 -3.29 13.68
C ASN A 263 23.44 -2.57 12.34
N ASP A 264 24.45 -2.98 11.58
CA ASP A 264 24.67 -2.44 10.23
C ASP A 264 23.53 -2.83 9.28
N PHE A 265 23.05 -4.08 9.37
CA PHE A 265 21.86 -4.52 8.64
C PHE A 265 20.63 -3.68 9.02
N TYR A 266 20.43 -3.40 10.31
CA TYR A 266 19.33 -2.56 10.79
C TYR A 266 19.35 -1.16 10.15
N VAL A 267 20.52 -0.51 10.07
CA VAL A 267 20.66 0.80 9.43
C VAL A 267 20.36 0.72 7.93
N LYS A 268 20.78 -0.34 7.25
CA LYS A 268 20.46 -0.55 5.83
C LYS A 268 18.98 -0.79 5.59
N ALA A 269 18.33 -1.58 6.43
CA ALA A 269 16.89 -1.82 6.36
C ALA A 269 16.10 -0.52 6.61
N LEU A 270 16.51 0.24 7.63
CA LEU A 270 15.95 1.57 7.91
C LEU A 270 16.10 2.49 6.69
N GLY A 271 17.28 2.54 6.09
CA GLY A 271 17.53 3.32 4.87
C GLY A 271 16.66 2.89 3.70
N ALA A 272 16.49 1.58 3.49
CA ALA A 272 15.64 1.05 2.42
C ALA A 272 14.18 1.50 2.60
N THR A 273 13.64 1.43 3.82
CA THR A 273 12.29 1.90 4.13
C THR A 273 12.15 3.41 3.92
N VAL A 274 13.07 4.21 4.46
CA VAL A 274 13.06 5.67 4.32
C VAL A 274 13.08 6.08 2.85
N LEU A 275 13.96 5.47 2.06
CA LEU A 275 14.07 5.80 0.64
C LEU A 275 12.85 5.35 -0.16
N ALA A 276 12.23 4.20 0.18
CA ALA A 276 10.96 3.78 -0.43
C ALA A 276 9.86 4.82 -0.19
N THR A 277 9.66 5.23 1.07
CA THR A 277 8.63 6.24 1.43
C THR A 277 8.86 7.57 0.74
N VAL A 278 10.11 8.04 0.65
CA VAL A 278 10.44 9.29 -0.05
C VAL A 278 10.23 9.16 -1.56
N LYS A 279 10.60 8.02 -2.16
CA LYS A 279 10.41 7.74 -3.59
C LYS A 279 8.92 7.74 -3.94
N GLU A 280 8.11 7.04 -3.15
CA GLU A 280 6.66 7.02 -3.27
C GLU A 280 6.06 8.42 -3.15
N GLY A 281 6.39 9.13 -2.07
CA GLY A 281 5.89 10.47 -1.82
C GLY A 281 6.18 11.40 -2.99
N PHE A 282 7.38 11.33 -3.56
CA PHE A 282 7.75 12.14 -4.72
C PHE A 282 7.03 11.75 -6.02
N ALA A 283 6.69 10.48 -6.18
CA ALA A 283 5.92 9.99 -7.33
C ALA A 283 4.49 10.55 -7.30
N VAL A 284 3.85 10.58 -6.13
CA VAL A 284 2.43 11.00 -6.01
C VAL A 284 2.24 12.51 -5.81
N THR A 285 3.25 13.24 -5.31
CA THR A 285 3.17 14.69 -5.06
C THR A 285 4.15 15.51 -5.91
N PRO A 286 3.88 15.73 -7.21
CA PRO A 286 4.79 16.45 -8.11
C PRO A 286 5.15 17.88 -7.68
N SER A 287 4.34 18.50 -6.81
CA SER A 287 4.58 19.87 -6.31
C SER A 287 5.51 19.95 -5.10
N VAL A 288 5.80 18.84 -4.43
CA VAL A 288 6.71 18.79 -3.28
C VAL A 288 8.15 18.80 -3.79
N ASN A 289 8.95 19.74 -3.28
CA ASN A 289 10.37 19.90 -3.58
C ASN A 289 11.27 19.19 -2.57
N GLU A 290 10.77 18.92 -1.37
CA GLU A 290 11.57 18.33 -0.28
C GLU A 290 10.68 17.51 0.67
N PHE A 291 11.14 16.31 1.02
CA PHE A 291 10.59 15.58 2.15
C PHE A 291 11.43 15.83 3.40
N ARG A 292 10.80 16.15 4.52
CA ARG A 292 11.41 16.21 5.84
C ARG A 292 10.96 14.98 6.59
N LEU A 293 11.88 14.07 6.84
CA LEU A 293 11.52 12.75 7.34
C LEU A 293 11.94 12.59 8.78
N VAL A 294 11.06 11.98 9.57
CA VAL A 294 11.31 11.59 10.96
C VAL A 294 10.96 10.12 11.11
N VAL A 295 11.84 9.34 11.74
CA VAL A 295 11.57 7.94 12.06
C VAL A 295 11.48 7.76 13.56
N LEU A 296 10.39 7.12 14.00
CA LEU A 296 10.25 6.61 15.36
C LEU A 296 10.41 5.09 15.35
N ARG A 297 11.26 4.59 16.23
CA ARG A 297 11.32 3.16 16.55
C ARG A 297 10.18 2.84 17.50
N LYS A 298 9.35 1.87 17.14
CA LYS A 298 8.37 1.26 18.05
C LYS A 298 8.93 -0.07 18.55
N ASP A 299 9.11 -0.21 19.86
CA ASP A 299 9.55 -1.44 20.49
C ASP A 299 8.49 -1.99 21.45
N PRO A 300 7.70 -3.01 21.03
CA PRO A 300 6.70 -3.63 21.89
C PRO A 300 7.26 -4.34 23.13
N GLN A 301 8.56 -4.64 23.16
CA GLN A 301 9.24 -5.30 24.26
C GLN A 301 10.03 -4.32 25.14
N ALA A 302 9.84 -3.02 24.92
CA ALA A 302 10.46 -1.96 25.70
C ALA A 302 10.22 -2.14 27.20
N SER A 303 11.30 -2.01 27.98
CA SER A 303 11.27 -2.14 29.44
C SER A 303 10.63 -0.95 30.15
N SER A 304 10.48 0.19 29.47
CA SER A 304 9.81 1.39 29.99
C SER A 304 8.92 2.05 28.93
N PRO A 305 7.87 2.77 29.34
CA PRO A 305 7.00 3.52 28.41
C PRO A 305 7.75 4.52 27.53
N GLU A 306 8.84 5.09 28.05
CA GLU A 306 9.68 6.05 27.33
C GLU A 306 10.46 5.38 26.18
N THR A 307 10.85 4.12 26.34
CA THR A 307 11.55 3.35 25.31
C THR A 307 10.61 2.64 24.33
N TYR A 308 9.29 2.66 24.57
CA TYR A 308 8.30 2.05 23.69
C TYR A 308 8.23 2.73 22.31
N VAL A 309 8.41 4.05 22.29
CA VAL A 309 8.54 4.84 21.07
C VAL A 309 9.70 5.81 21.25
N GLU A 310 10.71 5.71 20.39
CA GLU A 310 11.91 6.56 20.41
C GLU A 310 12.13 7.21 19.05
N TRP A 311 12.45 8.50 19.03
CA TRP A 311 12.92 9.16 17.83
C TRP A 311 14.33 8.68 17.50
N ILE A 312 14.54 8.06 16.35
CA ILE A 312 15.84 7.46 16.01
C ILE A 312 16.50 8.08 14.79
N TYR A 313 15.74 8.75 13.92
CA TYR A 313 16.28 9.36 12.72
C TYR A 313 15.50 10.60 12.30
N ALA A 314 16.20 11.60 11.78
CA ALA A 314 15.60 12.67 11.00
C ALA A 314 16.53 13.08 9.86
N ALA A 315 15.99 13.52 8.72
CA ALA A 315 16.75 14.14 7.65
C ALA A 315 15.85 14.88 6.66
N ARG A 316 16.47 15.60 5.74
CA ARG A 316 15.82 16.25 4.60
C ARG A 316 16.21 15.54 3.32
N PHE A 317 15.24 15.40 2.43
CA PHE A 317 15.38 14.76 1.13
C PHE A 317 14.90 15.72 0.05
N PRO A 318 15.77 16.62 -0.46
CA PRO A 318 15.43 17.48 -1.59
C PRO A 318 15.23 16.64 -2.85
N ARG A 319 14.19 16.93 -3.64
CA ARG A 319 13.83 16.18 -4.86
C ARG A 319 15.01 16.03 -5.80
N GLN A 320 15.74 17.12 -6.06
CA GLN A 320 16.88 17.10 -6.96
C GLN A 320 17.98 16.14 -6.48
N TRP A 321 18.26 16.16 -5.19
CA TRP A 321 19.24 15.25 -4.58
C TRP A 321 18.76 13.80 -4.67
N THR A 322 17.53 13.53 -4.24
CA THR A 322 16.95 12.17 -4.24
C THR A 322 16.86 11.58 -5.65
N MET A 323 16.50 12.37 -6.66
CA MET A 323 16.45 11.91 -8.07
C MET A 323 17.84 11.67 -8.67
N SER A 324 18.91 12.21 -8.08
CA SER A 324 20.30 12.00 -8.52
C SER A 324 20.96 10.74 -7.94
N LEU A 325 20.30 10.06 -6.99
CA LEU A 325 20.85 8.88 -6.34
C LEU A 325 21.01 7.70 -7.33
N PRO A 326 22.07 6.88 -7.20
CA PRO A 326 22.26 5.69 -8.02
C PRO A 326 21.41 4.53 -7.49
N TRP A 327 20.09 4.58 -7.71
CA TRP A 327 19.07 3.68 -7.13
C TRP A 327 19.34 2.17 -7.25
N GLN A 328 20.10 1.74 -8.27
CA GLN A 328 20.38 0.33 -8.50
C GLN A 328 21.60 -0.21 -7.74
N THR A 329 22.47 0.67 -7.24
CA THR A 329 23.77 0.29 -6.66
C THR A 329 24.09 0.99 -5.36
N LEU A 330 23.17 1.80 -4.82
CA LEU A 330 23.42 2.56 -3.59
C LEU A 330 23.50 1.66 -2.36
N ASP A 331 24.28 2.08 -1.37
CA ASP A 331 24.19 1.55 -0.01
C ASP A 331 23.21 2.42 0.77
N THR A 332 22.04 1.84 1.09
CA THR A 332 20.96 2.56 1.78
C THR A 332 21.39 3.13 3.13
N GLY A 333 22.31 2.47 3.83
CA GLY A 333 22.83 2.94 5.10
C GLY A 333 23.75 4.15 4.95
N GLU A 334 24.61 4.17 3.92
CA GLU A 334 25.45 5.33 3.62
C GLU A 334 24.61 6.52 3.14
N VAL A 335 23.62 6.29 2.28
CA VAL A 335 22.72 7.34 1.79
C VAL A 335 21.97 7.99 2.95
N LEU A 336 21.49 7.20 3.91
CA LEU A 336 20.81 7.70 5.11
C LEU A 336 21.73 8.61 5.94
N LEU A 337 23.02 8.28 6.06
CA LEU A 337 23.99 9.10 6.78
C LEU A 337 24.41 10.37 6.02
N GLN A 338 24.35 10.34 4.68
CA GLN A 338 24.73 11.47 3.81
C GLN A 338 23.56 12.39 3.46
N ALA A 339 22.32 12.01 3.82
CA ALA A 339 21.15 12.84 3.57
C ALA A 339 21.31 14.22 4.23
N PRO A 340 20.88 15.31 3.57
CA PRO A 340 20.96 16.65 4.14
C PRO A 340 20.34 16.72 5.54
N GLU A 341 21.09 17.30 6.48
CA GLU A 341 20.69 17.43 7.90
C GLU A 341 20.36 16.10 8.59
N ALA A 342 20.97 14.98 8.14
CA ALA A 342 20.77 13.68 8.77
C ALA A 342 21.20 13.65 10.24
N GLN A 343 20.30 13.16 11.08
CA GLN A 343 20.51 12.88 12.49
C GLN A 343 20.27 11.40 12.74
N LEU A 344 21.34 10.67 13.08
CA LEU A 344 21.29 9.29 13.56
C LEU A 344 22.37 9.13 14.63
N ARG A 345 22.02 8.59 15.80
CA ARG A 345 23.01 8.31 16.86
C ARG A 345 23.28 6.81 16.96
N ARG A 346 24.57 6.47 16.96
CA ARG A 346 25.07 5.12 17.19
C ARG A 346 25.94 5.09 18.44
N HIS A 347 25.73 4.11 19.32
CA HIS A 347 26.46 3.99 20.59
C HIS A 347 27.15 2.63 20.78
N GLY A 348 28.36 2.68 21.37
CA GLY A 348 29.20 1.52 21.68
C GLY A 348 29.92 0.92 20.46
N ALA A 349 30.83 -0.02 20.71
CA ALA A 349 31.69 -0.63 19.67
C ALA A 349 30.92 -1.38 18.56
N ALA A 350 29.70 -1.85 18.85
CA ALA A 350 28.84 -2.50 17.87
C ALA A 350 27.92 -1.52 17.11
N GLY A 351 27.98 -0.22 17.43
CA GLY A 351 27.20 0.83 16.76
C GLY A 351 25.68 0.66 16.89
N ASN A 352 25.15 0.51 18.11
CA ASN A 352 23.71 0.36 18.34
C ASN A 352 22.99 1.68 18.03
N VAL A 353 21.90 1.63 17.26
CA VAL A 353 21.04 2.80 17.06
C VAL A 353 20.31 3.12 18.37
N VAL A 354 20.48 4.34 18.85
CA VAL A 354 19.88 4.84 20.11
C VAL A 354 18.95 6.01 19.82
N GLY A 355 18.02 6.27 20.74
CA GLY A 355 17.14 7.44 20.66
C GLY A 355 17.93 8.75 20.57
N LEU A 356 17.42 9.67 19.76
CA LEU A 356 17.81 11.06 19.70
C LEU A 356 17.21 11.81 20.91
N PRO A 357 17.93 12.80 21.45
CA PRO A 357 17.44 13.57 22.59
C PRO A 357 16.25 14.43 22.16
N LEU A 358 15.25 14.54 23.04
CA LEU A 358 14.05 15.36 22.80
C LEU A 358 14.13 16.73 23.47
N ASP A 359 15.09 16.93 24.38
CA ASP A 359 15.16 18.11 25.27
C ASP A 359 15.30 19.43 24.49
N ASP A 360 15.98 19.39 23.35
CA ASP A 360 16.22 20.55 22.48
C ASP A 360 15.14 20.74 21.40
N GLU A 361 14.18 19.81 21.28
CA GLU A 361 13.20 19.74 20.18
C GLU A 361 11.77 19.55 20.71
N PRO A 362 11.14 20.60 21.29
CA PRO A 362 9.84 20.48 21.95
C PRO A 362 8.72 20.01 21.01
N GLY A 363 8.77 20.41 19.74
CA GLY A 363 7.81 19.92 18.73
C GLY A 363 7.92 18.42 18.47
N MET A 364 9.14 17.87 18.49
CA MET A 364 9.35 16.43 18.38
C MET A 364 8.91 15.67 19.62
N ALA A 365 9.12 16.25 20.81
CA ALA A 365 8.61 15.68 22.05
C ALA A 365 7.07 15.54 22.01
N ASP A 366 6.37 16.56 21.52
CA ASP A 366 4.92 16.54 21.35
C ASP A 366 4.47 15.45 20.36
N ILE A 367 5.13 15.33 19.20
CA ILE A 367 4.83 14.29 18.21
C ILE A 367 5.01 12.89 18.83
N VAL A 368 6.14 12.64 19.50
CA VAL A 368 6.42 11.35 20.13
C VAL A 368 5.37 11.02 21.19
N ASN A 369 4.97 12.00 22.01
CA ASN A 369 3.96 11.80 23.05
C ASN A 369 2.57 11.52 22.45
N GLN A 370 2.19 12.21 21.38
CA GLN A 370 0.93 11.94 20.66
C GLN A 370 0.91 10.54 20.06
N VAL A 371 2.01 10.11 19.44
CA VAL A 371 2.14 8.75 18.88
C VAL A 371 2.05 7.71 19.99
N ARG A 372 2.73 7.91 21.13
CA ARG A 372 2.62 7.01 22.29
C ARG A 372 1.19 6.90 22.81
N ALA A 373 0.44 8.00 22.84
CA ALA A 373 -0.95 8.00 23.31
C ALA A 373 -1.92 7.30 22.33
N ALA A 374 -1.56 7.20 21.05
CA ALA A 374 -2.39 6.61 20.01
C ALA A 374 -2.14 5.11 19.78
N LEU A 375 -1.04 4.57 20.32
CA LEU A 375 -0.59 3.17 20.20
C LEU A 375 -0.88 2.36 21.46
#